data_AF-A0A378K9B2-F1
#
_entry.id   AF-A0A378K9B2-F1
#
_cell.length_a   1.000
_cell.length_b   1.000
_cell.length_c   1.000
_cell.angle_alpha   90.00
_cell.angle_beta   90.00
_cell.angle_gamma   90.00
#
_symmetry.space_group_name_H-M   'P 1'
#
loop_
_entity.id
_entity.type
_entity.pdbx_description
1 polymer ?
#
loop_
_entity_poly.entity_id
_entity_poly.type
_entity_poly.pdbx_seq_one_letter_code
_entity_poly.pdbx_strand_id
1 'polypeptide(L)'
;MPYENVIFNKANIEGWKSERPIHKKKVLKLSKKIEKAEASIHLIQASLTQVQLKISSIETQLSIADLRTTQDIQYHESHHGHSSNNTSILHTIDDLFSAGKTISLTNELNNLKNKRFKLEKDIDDYQNQIVQCQQSIRETKERITWIKRNVAQGEEFLQNIKNAPSLLVDNLSNKILSRLKNYDKKHPLGLPEEVRGCLLYIQEKLTLLTSTNTTVLPALNPEVIAPEIYCAQINYLRLCGFLWEMYRLVESKVQDKSFLLLLDELIESTHIPEAGDLPDEFQTGQTSNNYFSQTKRSTWLFSFDLSKTEKKIFEYELSSLQAYFQRQNLLQISFENTTSLIQSEITERLANNEEIDYRFYTRILHNLNILKSDHLNSEAREDLIFLAQYASGAPSISKQVFGGIAVTIGVLLIVASIGCLVATCFIGSPICALGIGIGMTLLQTQITFGIVSSLSAIFSSGLSFFGINKIKDGKRKGLSKELVDIPINETSLSAVPAT
;
A
#
# COMPACT_ATOMS: atom_id res chain seq x y z
N MET A 1 -10.16 3.42 14.19
CA MET A 1 -9.54 4.51 14.96
C MET A 1 -8.68 5.30 13.98
N PRO A 2 -8.73 6.64 13.96
CA PRO A 2 -7.77 7.42 13.19
C PRO A 2 -6.36 7.04 13.67
N TYR A 3 -5.42 6.89 12.73
CA TYR A 3 -4.03 6.57 13.01
C TYR A 3 -3.40 7.80 13.68
N GLU A 4 -3.41 7.85 15.01
CA GLU A 4 -2.59 8.80 15.76
C GLU A 4 -1.15 8.27 15.79
N ASN A 5 -0.21 9.10 15.36
CA ASN A 5 1.22 8.81 15.42
C ASN A 5 1.62 8.46 16.87
N VAL A 6 2.17 7.26 17.07
CA VAL A 6 2.52 6.76 18.40
C VAL A 6 3.90 7.26 18.81
N ILE A 7 3.92 8.18 19.76
CA ILE A 7 5.15 8.79 20.27
C ILE A 7 5.66 8.02 21.50
N PHE A 8 6.90 7.54 21.43
CA PHE A 8 7.54 6.84 22.53
C PHE A 8 8.38 7.80 23.35
N ASN A 9 7.80 8.25 24.46
CA ASN A 9 8.50 8.96 25.52
C ASN A 9 8.04 8.43 26.89
N LYS A 10 8.80 8.73 27.94
CA LYS A 10 8.52 8.23 29.29
C LYS A 10 7.14 8.64 29.80
N ALA A 11 6.71 9.87 29.54
CA ALA A 11 5.41 10.38 29.99
C ALA A 11 4.24 9.60 29.37
N ASN A 12 4.28 9.35 28.06
CA ASN A 12 3.26 8.58 27.34
C ASN A 12 3.22 7.13 27.82
N ILE A 13 4.39 6.49 27.97
CA ILE A 13 4.50 5.10 28.44
C ILE A 13 3.91 4.96 29.85
N GLU A 14 4.26 5.85 30.78
CA GLU A 14 3.71 5.84 32.13
C GLU A 14 2.20 6.16 32.14
N GLY A 15 1.77 7.09 31.28
CA GLY A 15 0.36 7.36 31.00
C GLY A 15 -0.39 6.07 30.61
N TRP A 16 0.10 5.33 29.62
CA TRP A 16 -0.51 4.08 29.17
C TRP A 16 -0.47 2.97 30.23
N LYS A 17 0.63 2.87 31.01
CA LYS A 17 0.71 1.93 32.14
C LYS A 17 -0.36 2.22 33.20
N SER A 18 -0.59 3.50 33.50
CA SER A 18 -1.62 3.94 34.46
C SER A 18 -3.05 3.72 33.93
N GLU A 19 -3.26 3.81 32.61
CA GLU A 19 -4.54 3.59 31.94
C GLU A 19 -4.98 2.11 31.98
N ARG A 20 -4.02 1.18 31.86
CA ARG A 20 -4.27 -0.27 31.81
C ARG A 20 -5.10 -0.83 32.98
N PRO A 21 -4.80 -0.57 34.27
CA PRO A 21 -5.61 -1.06 35.38
C PRO A 21 -7.03 -0.49 35.38
N ILE A 22 -7.23 0.73 34.89
CA ILE A 22 -8.55 1.37 34.76
C ILE A 22 -9.41 0.58 33.76
N HIS A 23 -8.85 0.25 32.59
CA HIS A 23 -9.55 -0.57 31.59
C HIS A 23 -9.84 -1.99 32.07
N LYS A 24 -8.91 -2.63 32.81
CA LYS A 24 -9.19 -3.93 33.44
C LYS A 24 -10.37 -3.86 34.40
N LYS A 25 -10.45 -2.82 35.24
CA LYS A 25 -11.59 -2.59 36.15
C LYS A 25 -12.88 -2.34 35.36
N LYS A 26 -12.83 -1.62 34.23
CA LYS A 26 -13.97 -1.40 33.33
C LYS A 26 -14.51 -2.72 32.76
N VAL A 27 -13.63 -3.60 32.26
CA VAL A 27 -14.03 -4.94 31.77
C VAL A 27 -14.74 -5.72 32.88
N LEU A 28 -14.16 -5.79 34.08
CA LEU A 28 -14.78 -6.50 35.22
C LEU A 28 -16.15 -5.91 35.58
N LYS A 29 -16.30 -4.58 35.59
CA LYS A 29 -17.57 -3.91 35.87
C LYS A 29 -18.63 -4.23 34.81
N LEU A 30 -18.26 -4.24 33.52
CA LEU A 30 -19.16 -4.57 32.42
C LEU A 30 -19.55 -6.05 32.44
N SER A 31 -18.62 -6.97 32.74
CA SER A 31 -18.93 -8.39 32.90
C SER A 31 -19.94 -8.64 34.03
N LYS A 32 -19.78 -7.96 35.18
CA LYS A 32 -20.77 -8.03 36.27
C LYS A 32 -22.13 -7.45 35.89
N LYS A 33 -22.20 -6.47 34.98
CA LYS A 33 -23.47 -5.95 34.46
C LYS A 33 -24.17 -6.98 33.56
N ILE A 34 -23.40 -7.66 32.70
CA ILE A 34 -23.92 -8.76 31.86
C ILE A 34 -24.49 -9.86 32.75
N GLU A 35 -23.73 -10.33 33.74
CA GLU A 35 -24.16 -11.37 34.68
C GLU A 35 -25.48 -11.01 35.38
N LYS A 36 -25.62 -9.75 35.82
CA LYS A 36 -26.87 -9.24 36.42
C LYS A 36 -28.04 -9.19 35.44
N ALA A 37 -27.79 -8.76 34.20
CA ALA A 37 -28.80 -8.72 33.15
C ALA A 37 -29.26 -10.13 32.77
N GLU A 38 -28.34 -11.09 32.63
CA GLU A 38 -28.62 -12.50 32.37
C GLU A 38 -29.46 -13.13 33.50
N ALA A 39 -29.09 -12.87 34.76
CA ALA A 39 -29.87 -13.31 35.92
C ALA A 39 -31.29 -12.71 35.92
N SER A 40 -31.43 -11.43 35.53
CA SER A 40 -32.74 -10.76 35.45
C SER A 40 -33.61 -11.35 34.33
N ILE A 41 -33.03 -11.61 33.15
CA ILE A 41 -33.71 -12.29 32.05
C ILE A 41 -34.23 -13.65 32.50
N HIS A 42 -33.42 -14.45 33.20
CA HIS A 42 -33.84 -15.76 33.69
C HIS A 42 -35.06 -15.68 34.64
N LEU A 43 -35.07 -14.69 35.56
CA LEU A 43 -36.22 -14.46 36.45
C LEU A 43 -37.48 -14.00 35.69
N ILE A 44 -37.31 -13.14 34.69
CA ILE A 44 -38.41 -12.65 33.86
C ILE A 44 -38.99 -13.77 32.99
N GLN A 45 -38.13 -14.63 32.42
CA GLN A 45 -38.54 -15.82 31.68
C GLN A 45 -39.39 -16.76 32.54
N ALA A 46 -38.99 -17.03 33.78
CA ALA A 46 -39.80 -17.84 34.70
C ALA A 46 -41.18 -17.21 34.96
N SER A 47 -41.24 -15.88 35.11
CA SER A 47 -42.49 -15.13 35.28
C SER A 47 -43.36 -15.16 34.02
N LEU A 48 -42.75 -15.09 32.85
CA LEU A 48 -43.42 -15.15 31.55
C LEU A 48 -44.07 -16.51 31.33
N THR A 49 -43.37 -17.60 31.65
CA THR A 49 -43.93 -18.97 31.62
C THR A 49 -45.15 -19.08 32.53
N GLN A 50 -45.11 -18.54 33.75
CA GLN A 50 -46.27 -18.54 34.65
C GLN A 50 -47.45 -17.74 34.09
N VAL A 51 -47.18 -16.57 33.50
CA VAL A 51 -48.22 -15.73 32.87
C VAL A 51 -48.83 -16.45 31.67
N GLN A 52 -48.02 -17.10 30.83
CA GLN A 52 -48.51 -17.88 29.68
C GLN A 52 -49.39 -19.04 30.12
N LEU A 53 -49.01 -19.80 31.16
CA LEU A 53 -49.85 -20.86 31.71
C LEU A 53 -51.23 -20.35 32.18
N LYS A 54 -51.25 -19.18 32.84
CA LYS A 54 -52.52 -18.55 33.26
C LYS A 54 -53.36 -18.07 32.08
N ILE A 55 -52.73 -17.44 31.09
CA ILE A 55 -53.40 -17.04 29.83
C ILE A 55 -54.06 -18.26 29.19
N SER A 56 -53.32 -19.34 28.97
CA SER A 56 -53.86 -20.56 28.34
C SER A 56 -54.99 -21.19 29.15
N SER A 57 -54.91 -21.18 30.48
CA SER A 57 -55.98 -21.66 31.35
C SER A 57 -57.26 -20.82 31.20
N ILE A 58 -57.15 -19.49 31.20
CA ILE A 58 -58.29 -18.59 31.02
C ILE A 58 -58.88 -18.71 29.61
N GLU A 59 -58.05 -18.78 28.58
CA GLU A 59 -58.49 -18.99 27.19
C GLU A 59 -59.25 -20.32 27.05
N THR A 60 -58.81 -21.38 27.74
CA THR A 60 -59.53 -22.66 27.79
C THR A 60 -60.88 -22.51 28.50
N GLN A 61 -60.94 -21.79 29.64
CA GLN A 61 -62.19 -21.55 30.37
C GLN A 61 -63.19 -20.73 29.55
N LEU A 62 -62.73 -19.70 28.84
CA LEU A 62 -63.55 -18.90 27.95
C LEU A 62 -64.08 -19.75 26.78
N SER A 63 -63.22 -20.57 26.16
CA SER A 63 -63.65 -21.48 25.08
C SER A 63 -64.70 -22.49 25.54
N ILE A 64 -64.56 -23.06 26.75
CA ILE A 64 -65.58 -23.95 27.33
C ILE A 64 -66.89 -23.20 27.61
N ALA A 65 -66.81 -21.95 28.10
CA ALA A 65 -67.99 -21.12 28.31
C ALA A 65 -68.72 -20.85 26.99
N ASP A 66 -68.00 -20.45 25.94
CA ASP A 66 -68.57 -20.21 24.60
C ASP A 66 -69.21 -21.47 24.00
N LEU A 67 -68.57 -22.64 24.17
CA LEU A 67 -69.12 -23.93 23.73
C LEU A 67 -70.43 -24.27 24.45
N ARG A 68 -70.52 -24.03 25.76
CA ARG A 68 -71.75 -24.24 26.54
C ARG A 68 -72.86 -23.31 26.08
N THR A 69 -72.57 -22.01 25.95
CA THR A 69 -73.55 -21.05 25.43
C THR A 69 -74.04 -21.43 24.03
N THR A 70 -73.15 -21.92 23.16
CA THR A 70 -73.53 -22.39 21.81
C THR A 70 -74.41 -23.64 21.88
N GLN A 71 -74.10 -24.59 22.76
CA GLN A 71 -74.92 -25.79 22.98
C GLN A 71 -76.30 -25.41 23.52
N ASP A 72 -76.37 -24.54 24.53
CA ASP A 72 -77.62 -24.10 25.14
C ASP A 72 -78.51 -23.39 24.10
N ILE A 73 -77.95 -22.55 23.22
CA ILE A 73 -78.67 -21.93 22.10
C ILE A 73 -79.23 -23.00 21.13
N GLN A 74 -78.42 -24.01 20.77
CA GLN A 74 -78.85 -25.10 19.88
C GLN A 74 -79.92 -26.01 20.50
N TYR A 75 -79.84 -26.28 21.81
CA TYR A 75 -80.86 -27.03 22.56
C TYR A 75 -82.17 -26.24 22.68
N HIS A 76 -82.11 -24.90 22.79
CA HIS A 76 -83.30 -24.06 22.84
C HIS A 76 -83.97 -23.84 21.48
N GLU A 77 -83.22 -23.81 20.36
CA GLU A 77 -83.79 -23.75 19.00
C GLU A 77 -84.49 -25.05 18.55
N SER A 78 -84.11 -26.20 19.11
CA SER A 78 -84.63 -27.52 18.73
C SER A 78 -85.89 -27.97 19.50
N HIS A 79 -86.33 -27.20 20.51
CA HIS A 79 -87.49 -27.50 21.35
C HIS A 79 -88.51 -26.35 21.40
N HIS A 80 -89.03 -25.94 20.24
CA HIS A 80 -90.30 -25.22 20.19
C HIS A 80 -91.48 -26.19 20.36
N GLY A 81 -91.87 -26.45 21.60
CA GLY A 81 -93.06 -27.26 21.89
C GLY A 81 -93.33 -27.49 23.37
N HIS A 82 -94.05 -26.55 23.99
CA HIS A 82 -94.77 -26.65 25.27
C HIS A 82 -94.01 -26.46 26.60
N SER A 83 -94.46 -25.41 27.32
CA SER A 83 -94.69 -25.37 28.79
C SER A 83 -93.50 -25.40 29.77
N SER A 84 -93.13 -24.23 30.33
CA SER A 84 -93.28 -23.94 31.78
C SER A 84 -92.66 -22.57 32.15
N ASN A 85 -93.45 -21.69 32.79
CA ASN A 85 -93.05 -20.31 33.14
C ASN A 85 -92.09 -20.19 34.36
N ASN A 86 -91.65 -21.29 34.96
CA ASN A 86 -90.87 -21.26 36.22
C ASN A 86 -89.39 -21.65 36.06
N THR A 87 -89.01 -22.31 34.96
CA THR A 87 -87.61 -22.64 34.61
C THR A 87 -86.89 -21.44 33.98
N SER A 88 -87.61 -20.55 33.29
CA SER A 88 -87.04 -19.39 32.58
C SER A 88 -86.28 -18.41 33.49
N ILE A 89 -86.74 -18.17 34.72
CA ILE A 89 -86.09 -17.23 35.65
C ILE A 89 -84.77 -17.78 36.18
N LEU A 90 -84.68 -19.09 36.46
CA LEU A 90 -83.45 -19.72 36.92
C LEU A 90 -82.38 -19.75 35.82
N HIS A 91 -82.77 -20.01 34.57
CA HIS A 91 -81.86 -19.91 33.42
C HIS A 91 -81.37 -18.48 33.19
N THR A 92 -82.25 -17.47 33.31
CA THR A 92 -81.86 -16.05 33.17
C THR A 92 -80.85 -15.62 34.23
N ILE A 93 -80.97 -16.12 35.46
CA ILE A 93 -80.03 -15.84 36.55
C ILE A 93 -78.68 -16.54 36.29
N ASP A 94 -78.69 -17.80 35.87
CA ASP A 94 -77.48 -18.56 35.52
C ASP A 94 -76.73 -17.94 34.33
N ASP A 95 -77.46 -17.43 33.33
CA ASP A 95 -76.94 -16.66 32.19
C ASP A 95 -76.29 -15.34 32.61
N LEU A 96 -76.87 -14.64 33.59
CA LEU A 96 -76.31 -13.39 34.12
C LEU A 96 -75.02 -13.64 34.92
N PHE A 97 -74.99 -14.71 35.72
CA PHE A 97 -73.78 -15.12 36.44
C PHE A 97 -72.69 -15.63 35.49
N SER A 98 -73.04 -16.37 34.44
CA SER A 98 -72.11 -16.86 33.43
C SER A 98 -71.54 -15.69 32.60
N ALA A 99 -72.37 -14.74 32.16
CA ALA A 99 -71.93 -13.52 31.48
C ALA A 99 -71.01 -12.67 32.37
N GLY A 100 -71.34 -12.50 33.65
CA GLY A 100 -70.48 -11.81 34.62
C GLY A 100 -69.12 -12.48 34.79
N LYS A 101 -69.08 -13.82 34.82
CA LYS A 101 -67.84 -14.60 34.88
C LYS A 101 -67.02 -14.45 33.60
N THR A 102 -67.64 -14.50 32.42
CA THR A 102 -66.98 -14.31 31.12
C THR A 102 -66.35 -12.91 31.00
N ILE A 103 -67.05 -11.86 31.43
CA ILE A 103 -66.51 -10.49 31.46
C ILE A 103 -65.29 -10.41 32.41
N SER A 104 -65.39 -10.99 33.60
CA SER A 104 -64.28 -11.02 34.57
C SER A 104 -63.04 -11.72 34.01
N LEU A 105 -63.22 -12.92 33.42
CA LEU A 105 -62.14 -13.69 32.79
C LEU A 105 -61.51 -12.95 31.60
N THR A 106 -62.32 -12.26 30.80
CA THR A 106 -61.83 -11.45 29.67
C THR A 106 -60.96 -10.28 30.16
N ASN A 107 -61.36 -9.61 31.24
CA ASN A 107 -60.57 -8.55 31.85
C ASN A 107 -59.24 -9.09 32.43
N GLU A 108 -59.28 -10.24 33.11
CA GLU A 108 -58.08 -10.89 33.61
C GLU A 108 -57.13 -11.31 32.48
N LEU A 109 -57.67 -11.86 31.39
CA LEU A 109 -56.91 -12.21 30.19
C LEU A 109 -56.20 -11.00 29.59
N ASN A 110 -56.90 -9.87 29.44
CA ASN A 110 -56.32 -8.63 28.93
C ASN A 110 -55.20 -8.11 29.84
N ASN A 111 -55.39 -8.18 31.16
CA ASN A 111 -54.35 -7.80 32.13
C ASN A 111 -53.11 -8.70 32.03
N LEU A 112 -53.30 -10.02 31.87
CA LEU A 112 -52.20 -10.96 31.68
C LEU A 112 -51.47 -10.76 30.35
N LYS A 113 -52.20 -10.49 29.25
CA LYS A 113 -51.60 -10.15 27.94
C LYS A 113 -50.75 -8.88 28.03
N ASN A 114 -51.23 -7.85 28.71
CA ASN A 114 -50.46 -6.63 28.99
C ASN A 114 -49.22 -6.91 29.85
N LYS A 115 -49.34 -7.78 30.87
CA LYS A 115 -48.21 -8.20 31.69
C LYS A 115 -47.16 -8.97 30.88
N ARG A 116 -47.60 -9.88 29.99
CA ARG A 116 -46.71 -10.61 29.08
C ARG A 116 -45.93 -9.65 28.20
N PHE A 117 -46.61 -8.71 27.55
CA PHE A 117 -45.95 -7.72 26.69
C PHE A 117 -44.90 -6.89 27.44
N LYS A 118 -45.18 -6.48 28.68
CA LYS A 118 -44.19 -5.78 29.52
C LYS A 118 -42.96 -6.65 29.82
N LEU A 119 -43.16 -7.91 30.19
CA LEU A 119 -42.06 -8.85 30.47
C LEU A 119 -41.23 -9.14 29.21
N GLU A 120 -41.85 -9.29 28.05
CA GLU A 120 -41.17 -9.46 26.76
C GLU A 120 -40.30 -8.25 26.44
N LYS A 121 -40.85 -7.04 26.60
CA LYS A 121 -40.09 -5.80 26.43
C LYS A 121 -38.91 -5.69 27.40
N ASP A 122 -39.09 -6.04 28.67
CA ASP A 122 -38.01 -6.01 29.66
C ASP A 122 -36.87 -6.98 29.26
N ILE A 123 -37.20 -8.17 28.73
CA ILE A 123 -36.20 -9.11 28.19
C ILE A 123 -35.41 -8.45 27.05
N ASP A 124 -36.09 -7.84 26.08
CA ASP A 124 -35.45 -7.18 24.94
C ASP A 124 -34.51 -6.05 25.40
N ASP A 125 -34.93 -5.26 26.38
CA ASP A 125 -34.11 -4.19 26.97
C ASP A 125 -32.83 -4.74 27.64
N TYR A 126 -32.93 -5.84 28.39
CA TYR A 126 -31.76 -6.50 28.98
C TYR A 126 -30.84 -7.14 27.91
N GLN A 127 -31.41 -7.75 26.86
CA GLN A 127 -30.62 -8.30 25.75
C GLN A 127 -29.83 -7.22 25.03
N ASN A 128 -30.46 -6.07 24.76
CA ASN A 128 -29.79 -4.91 24.18
C ASN A 128 -28.66 -4.39 25.08
N GLN A 129 -28.89 -4.35 26.40
CA GLN A 129 -27.85 -3.98 27.37
C GLN A 129 -26.67 -4.95 27.34
N ILE A 130 -26.91 -6.27 27.23
CA ILE A 130 -25.85 -7.28 27.12
C ILE A 130 -25.01 -7.02 25.86
N VAL A 131 -25.65 -6.84 24.70
CA VAL A 131 -24.96 -6.56 23.42
C VAL A 131 -24.07 -5.33 23.52
N GLN A 132 -24.57 -4.22 24.08
CA GLN A 132 -23.79 -3.00 24.27
C GLN A 132 -22.60 -3.20 25.23
N CYS A 133 -22.81 -3.95 26.32
CA CYS A 133 -21.73 -4.28 27.25
C CYS A 133 -20.66 -5.15 26.61
N GLN A 134 -21.05 -6.16 25.80
CA GLN A 134 -20.12 -7.03 25.08
C GLN A 134 -19.28 -6.24 24.07
N GLN A 135 -19.91 -5.35 23.30
CA GLN A 135 -19.21 -4.43 22.39
C GLN A 135 -18.16 -3.60 23.15
N SER A 136 -18.57 -2.96 24.24
CA SER A 136 -17.68 -2.15 25.08
C SER A 136 -16.54 -2.97 25.68
N ILE A 137 -16.78 -4.23 26.06
CA ILE A 137 -15.74 -5.15 26.54
C ILE A 137 -14.74 -5.44 25.43
N ARG A 138 -15.18 -5.68 24.19
CA ARG A 138 -14.31 -5.96 23.05
C ARG A 138 -13.36 -4.79 22.77
N GLU A 139 -13.89 -3.58 22.62
CA GLU A 139 -13.10 -2.36 22.41
C GLU A 139 -12.12 -2.11 23.57
N THR A 140 -12.57 -2.31 24.82
CA THR A 140 -11.71 -2.15 25.99
C THR A 140 -10.57 -3.18 26.02
N LYS A 141 -10.84 -4.44 25.60
CA LYS A 141 -9.81 -5.48 25.49
C LYS A 141 -8.82 -5.20 24.36
N GLU A 142 -9.29 -4.67 23.23
CA GLU A 142 -8.43 -4.20 22.13
C GLU A 142 -7.51 -3.09 22.62
N ARG A 143 -8.04 -2.09 23.35
CA ARG A 143 -7.23 -1.03 23.96
C ARG A 143 -6.21 -1.57 24.95
N ILE A 144 -6.56 -2.54 25.80
CA ILE A 144 -5.61 -3.20 26.70
C ILE A 144 -4.47 -3.90 25.93
N THR A 145 -4.80 -4.57 24.82
CA THR A 145 -3.80 -5.25 23.97
C THR A 145 -2.90 -4.23 23.27
N TRP A 146 -3.48 -3.16 22.75
CA TRP A 146 -2.75 -2.03 22.19
C TRP A 146 -1.79 -1.42 23.21
N ILE A 147 -2.25 -1.13 24.44
CA ILE A 147 -1.40 -0.57 25.51
C ILE A 147 -0.24 -1.53 25.83
N LYS A 148 -0.51 -2.83 26.00
CA LYS A 148 0.55 -3.81 26.30
C LYS A 148 1.64 -3.82 25.25
N ARG A 149 1.26 -3.81 23.97
CA ARG A 149 2.19 -3.82 22.84
C ARG A 149 3.04 -2.55 22.82
N ASN A 150 2.40 -1.38 22.89
CA ASN A 150 3.10 -0.10 22.77
C ASN A 150 3.95 0.25 24.00
N VAL A 151 3.56 -0.20 25.21
CA VAL A 151 4.43 -0.07 26.39
C VAL A 151 5.71 -0.90 26.20
N ALA A 152 5.60 -2.16 25.78
CA ALA A 152 6.78 -3.00 25.57
C ALA A 152 7.69 -2.45 24.46
N GLN A 153 7.12 -2.05 23.32
CA GLN A 153 7.87 -1.46 22.21
C GLN A 153 8.49 -0.10 22.59
N GLY A 154 7.74 0.74 23.31
CA GLY A 154 8.25 2.03 23.78
C GLY A 154 9.40 1.88 24.77
N GLU A 155 9.31 0.93 25.71
CA GLU A 155 10.40 0.64 26.64
C GLU A 155 11.64 0.11 25.92
N GLU A 156 11.46 -0.81 24.97
CA GLU A 156 12.56 -1.31 24.12
C GLU A 156 13.20 -0.18 23.31
N PHE A 157 12.39 0.70 22.72
CA PHE A 157 12.86 1.86 21.97
C PHE A 157 13.71 2.80 22.84
N LEU A 158 13.23 3.18 24.03
CA LEU A 158 13.98 4.04 24.95
C LEU A 158 15.28 3.37 25.43
N GLN A 159 15.26 2.06 25.69
CA GLN A 159 16.47 1.29 26.01
C GLN A 159 17.47 1.27 24.85
N ASN A 160 16.98 1.14 23.62
CA ASN A 160 17.83 1.18 22.43
C ASN A 160 18.44 2.57 22.21
N ILE A 161 17.71 3.67 22.45
CA ILE A 161 18.30 5.02 22.42
C ILE A 161 19.47 5.10 23.41
N LYS A 162 19.30 4.56 24.62
CA LYS A 162 20.28 4.66 25.69
C LYS A 162 21.51 3.75 25.48
N ASN A 163 21.30 2.50 25.09
CA ASN A 163 22.33 1.47 25.16
C ASN A 163 22.84 1.02 23.77
N ALA A 164 22.02 1.11 22.72
CA ALA A 164 22.36 0.62 21.39
C ALA A 164 21.79 1.51 20.25
N PRO A 165 22.04 2.84 20.27
CA PRO A 165 21.44 3.77 19.32
C PRO A 165 21.84 3.51 17.86
N SER A 166 23.00 2.89 17.62
CA SER A 166 23.43 2.48 16.28
C SER A 166 22.44 1.51 15.62
N LEU A 167 21.78 0.63 16.40
CA LEU A 167 20.74 -0.25 15.87
C LEU A 167 19.54 0.53 15.35
N LEU A 168 19.16 1.62 16.02
CA LEU A 168 18.06 2.49 15.58
C LEU A 168 18.44 3.24 14.31
N VAL A 169 19.67 3.74 14.22
CA VAL A 169 20.24 4.39 13.03
C VAL A 169 20.23 3.44 11.83
N ASP A 170 20.78 2.23 11.99
CA ASP A 170 20.87 1.25 10.92
C ASP A 170 19.49 0.76 10.46
N ASN A 171 18.60 0.46 11.41
CA ASN A 171 17.24 0.03 11.09
C ASN A 171 16.46 1.11 10.34
N LEU A 172 16.56 2.37 10.80
CA LEU A 172 15.89 3.48 10.13
C LEU A 172 16.50 3.75 8.75
N SER A 173 17.83 3.79 8.63
CA SER A 173 18.54 3.98 7.37
C SER A 173 18.16 2.91 6.34
N ASN A 174 18.20 1.63 6.72
CA ASN A 174 17.82 0.52 5.86
C ASN A 174 16.35 0.59 5.44
N LYS A 175 15.45 0.98 6.36
CA LYS A 175 14.03 1.15 6.06
C LYS A 175 13.81 2.30 5.07
N ILE A 176 14.45 3.43 5.27
CA ILE A 176 14.39 4.58 4.36
C ILE A 176 14.90 4.18 2.97
N LEU A 177 16.10 3.59 2.88
CA LEU A 177 16.67 3.13 1.61
C LEU A 177 15.75 2.16 0.89
N SER A 178 15.22 1.16 1.60
CA SER A 178 14.33 0.16 1.02
C SER A 178 13.06 0.79 0.47
N ARG A 179 12.40 1.66 1.26
CA ARG A 179 11.14 2.31 0.85
C ARG A 179 11.35 3.26 -0.32
N LEU A 180 12.38 4.10 -0.29
CA LEU A 180 12.67 5.05 -1.35
C LEU A 180 13.16 4.37 -2.63
N LYS A 181 13.99 3.33 -2.55
CA LYS A 181 14.36 2.52 -3.74
C LYS A 181 13.14 1.85 -4.37
N ASN A 182 12.21 1.34 -3.56
CA ASN A 182 10.97 0.76 -4.08
C ASN A 182 10.06 1.81 -4.73
N TYR A 183 10.04 3.03 -4.19
CA TYR A 183 9.33 4.15 -4.80
C TYR A 183 9.97 4.55 -6.14
N ASP A 184 11.29 4.69 -6.17
CA ASP A 184 12.08 4.99 -7.36
C ASP A 184 11.82 3.98 -8.48
N LYS A 185 11.90 2.68 -8.17
CA LYS A 185 11.66 1.60 -9.14
C LYS A 185 10.26 1.71 -9.78
N LYS A 186 9.25 2.17 -9.04
CA LYS A 186 7.87 2.34 -9.54
C LYS A 186 7.65 3.64 -10.33
N HIS A 187 8.54 4.63 -10.19
CA HIS A 187 8.42 5.95 -10.81
C HIS A 187 9.70 6.35 -11.55
N PRO A 188 9.95 5.73 -12.73
CA PRO A 188 11.20 5.92 -13.46
C PRO A 188 11.34 7.30 -14.12
N LEU A 189 10.25 8.02 -14.38
CA LEU A 189 10.25 9.30 -15.10
C LEU A 189 9.15 10.23 -14.59
N GLY A 190 9.35 11.54 -14.75
CA GLY A 190 8.29 12.55 -14.56
C GLY A 190 8.04 12.86 -13.09
N LEU A 191 9.02 12.58 -12.25
CA LEU A 191 8.97 12.97 -10.85
C LEU A 191 9.30 14.47 -10.71
N PRO A 192 8.57 15.19 -9.84
CA PRO A 192 8.89 16.57 -9.50
C PRO A 192 10.32 16.71 -8.96
N GLU A 193 10.97 17.86 -9.21
CA GLU A 193 12.37 18.11 -8.86
C GLU A 193 12.67 17.84 -7.37
N GLU A 194 11.77 18.24 -6.47
CA GLU A 194 11.89 18.00 -5.03
C GLU A 194 11.92 16.51 -4.69
N VAL A 195 11.04 15.71 -5.32
CA VAL A 195 10.96 14.26 -5.08
C VAL A 195 12.20 13.57 -5.65
N ARG A 196 12.61 13.95 -6.87
CA ARG A 196 13.88 13.45 -7.46
C ARG A 196 15.06 13.76 -6.56
N GLY A 197 15.05 14.94 -5.95
CA GLY A 197 16.02 15.35 -4.96
C GLY A 197 16.09 14.49 -3.73
N CYS A 198 14.94 14.23 -3.12
CA CYS A 198 14.86 13.33 -1.99
C CYS A 198 15.46 11.95 -2.35
N LEU A 199 15.15 11.41 -3.52
CA LEU A 199 15.64 10.12 -3.97
C LEU A 199 17.14 10.09 -4.28
N LEU A 200 17.69 11.15 -4.87
CA LEU A 200 19.09 11.22 -5.27
C LEU A 200 20.02 11.34 -4.06
N TYR A 201 19.70 12.24 -3.14
CA TYR A 201 20.60 12.54 -2.02
C TYR A 201 20.49 11.52 -0.89
N ILE A 202 19.39 10.77 -0.79
CA ILE A 202 19.17 9.91 0.36
C ILE A 202 20.35 8.94 0.57
N GLN A 203 20.88 8.33 -0.49
CA GLN A 203 21.93 7.33 -0.34
C GLN A 203 23.26 7.91 0.16
N GLU A 204 23.67 9.05 -0.39
CA GLU A 204 24.87 9.76 0.06
C GLU A 204 24.71 10.26 1.50
N LYS A 205 23.57 10.91 1.79
CA LYS A 205 23.29 11.49 3.11
C LYS A 205 23.16 10.42 4.19
N LEU A 206 22.51 9.30 3.89
CA LEU A 206 22.42 8.17 4.80
C LEU A 206 23.80 7.57 5.06
N THR A 207 24.61 7.36 4.03
CA THR A 207 25.98 6.83 4.19
C THR A 207 26.83 7.71 5.10
N LEU A 208 26.68 9.04 4.99
CA LEU A 208 27.39 10.00 5.83
C LEU A 208 26.87 10.02 7.28
N LEU A 209 25.56 9.82 7.49
CA LEU A 209 24.93 9.75 8.81
C LEU A 209 25.16 8.39 9.52
N THR A 210 25.39 7.31 8.78
CA THR A 210 25.71 6.00 9.32
C THR A 210 27.22 5.77 9.48
N SER A 211 28.07 6.56 8.81
CA SER A 211 29.51 6.45 8.95
C SER A 211 29.98 7.00 10.31
N THR A 212 30.64 6.14 11.07
CA THR A 212 31.21 6.43 12.40
C THR A 212 32.29 7.52 12.39
N ASN A 213 32.80 7.87 11.20
CA ASN A 213 33.87 8.87 11.05
C ASN A 213 33.36 10.31 10.90
N THR A 214 32.04 10.54 10.81
CA THR A 214 31.47 11.86 10.48
C THR A 214 30.83 12.55 11.69
N THR A 215 31.62 12.90 12.71
CA THR A 215 31.21 14.00 13.60
C THR A 215 32.40 14.71 14.21
N VAL A 216 32.55 15.98 13.85
CA VAL A 216 33.08 17.01 14.73
C VAL A 216 32.30 16.90 16.04
N LEU A 217 32.95 16.34 17.06
CA LEU A 217 32.41 16.32 18.42
C LEU A 217 32.20 17.79 18.83
N PRO A 218 30.97 18.24 19.16
CA PRO A 218 30.83 19.40 20.01
C PRO A 218 31.68 19.10 21.25
N ALA A 219 32.52 20.03 21.71
CA ALA A 219 33.40 19.83 22.85
C ALA A 219 32.64 19.16 24.00
N LEU A 220 32.81 17.84 24.13
CA LEU A 220 32.04 17.03 25.06
C LEU A 220 32.72 17.11 26.42
N ASN A 221 31.90 17.27 27.45
CA ASN A 221 32.34 17.09 28.83
C ASN A 221 32.90 15.66 28.96
N PRO A 222 34.15 15.47 29.38
CA PRO A 222 34.84 14.17 29.37
C PRO A 222 34.27 13.10 30.32
N GLU A 223 33.23 13.42 31.09
CA GLU A 223 32.72 12.56 32.16
C GLU A 223 31.44 11.76 31.82
N VAL A 224 30.83 11.95 30.64
CA VAL A 224 29.47 11.44 30.41
C VAL A 224 29.35 10.82 29.01
N ILE A 225 29.17 9.50 28.98
CA ILE A 225 28.89 8.63 27.82
C ILE A 225 30.10 8.33 26.92
N ALA A 226 30.25 7.06 26.52
CA ALA A 226 31.17 6.67 25.46
C ALA A 226 30.84 7.50 24.20
N PRO A 227 31.75 8.33 23.66
CA PRO A 227 31.47 9.30 22.60
C PRO A 227 30.69 8.72 21.41
N GLU A 228 30.89 7.45 21.11
CA GLU A 228 30.21 6.67 20.07
C GLU A 228 28.69 6.55 20.27
N ILE A 229 28.23 6.28 21.51
CA ILE A 229 26.81 6.15 21.84
C ILE A 229 26.11 7.49 21.61
N TYR A 230 26.69 8.58 22.11
CA TYR A 230 26.13 9.92 21.94
C TYR A 230 26.12 10.34 20.46
N CYS A 231 27.19 10.05 19.71
CA CYS A 231 27.21 10.32 18.26
C CYS A 231 26.08 9.58 17.52
N ALA A 232 25.86 8.31 17.84
CA ALA A 232 24.78 7.53 17.25
C ALA A 232 23.37 8.04 17.63
N GLN A 233 23.17 8.49 18.87
CA GLN A 233 21.93 9.16 19.30
C GLN A 233 21.65 10.42 18.46
N ILE A 234 22.68 11.25 18.28
CA ILE A 234 22.60 12.48 17.47
C ILE A 234 22.36 12.15 16.00
N ASN A 235 22.99 11.12 15.46
CA ASN A 235 22.76 10.68 14.08
C ASN A 235 21.34 10.16 13.88
N TYR A 236 20.76 9.47 14.86
CA TYR A 236 19.35 9.09 14.82
C TYR A 236 18.42 10.31 14.76
N LEU A 237 18.67 11.34 15.59
CA LEU A 237 17.90 12.59 15.53
C LEU A 237 18.07 13.33 14.22
N ARG A 238 19.28 13.34 13.64
CA ARG A 238 19.54 13.92 12.32
C ARG A 238 18.75 13.20 11.23
N LEU A 239 18.65 11.87 11.28
CA LEU A 239 17.80 11.08 10.38
C LEU A 239 16.33 11.46 10.51
N CYS A 240 15.82 11.58 11.73
CA CYS A 240 14.44 11.99 11.99
C CYS A 240 14.17 13.40 11.44
N GLY A 241 15.07 14.35 11.72
CA GLY A 241 14.97 15.72 11.21
C GLY A 241 15.05 15.79 9.68
N PHE A 242 15.87 14.92 9.05
CA PHE A 242 15.96 14.81 7.60
C PHE A 242 14.66 14.33 6.96
N LEU A 243 13.98 13.34 7.55
CA LEU A 243 12.66 12.90 7.08
C LEU A 243 11.61 14.01 7.18
N TRP A 244 11.58 14.74 8.30
CA TRP A 244 10.68 15.88 8.47
C TRP A 244 10.96 17.00 7.46
N GLU A 245 12.22 17.28 7.15
CA GLU A 245 12.55 18.27 6.12
C GLU A 245 12.12 17.81 4.73
N MET A 246 12.32 16.54 4.38
CA MET A 246 11.81 15.99 3.12
C MET A 246 10.29 16.13 3.03
N TYR A 247 9.59 15.82 4.11
CA TYR A 247 8.14 15.93 4.19
C TYR A 247 7.68 17.36 3.92
N ARG A 248 8.22 18.33 4.67
CA ARG A 248 7.90 19.75 4.50
C ARG A 248 8.24 20.27 3.11
N LEU A 249 9.36 19.83 2.53
CA LEU A 249 9.77 20.22 1.18
C LEU A 249 8.73 19.77 0.14
N VAL A 250 8.32 18.50 0.20
CA VAL A 250 7.36 17.94 -0.75
C VAL A 250 5.94 18.46 -0.50
N GLU A 251 5.52 18.60 0.75
CA GLU A 251 4.21 19.10 1.14
C GLU A 251 4.00 20.55 0.69
N SER A 252 5.00 21.41 0.89
CA SER A 252 4.87 22.83 0.58
C SER A 252 4.95 23.15 -0.91
N LYS A 253 5.70 22.37 -1.70
CA LYS A 253 6.00 22.71 -3.10
C LYS A 253 5.26 21.88 -4.14
N VAL A 254 5.11 20.58 -3.90
CA VAL A 254 4.73 19.60 -4.95
C VAL A 254 3.43 18.87 -4.64
N GLN A 255 3.18 18.58 -3.35
CA GLN A 255 2.01 17.84 -2.88
C GLN A 255 1.83 16.46 -3.54
N ASP A 256 2.95 15.77 -3.85
CA ASP A 256 2.92 14.38 -4.34
C ASP A 256 2.35 13.48 -3.24
N LYS A 257 1.06 13.12 -3.36
CA LYS A 257 0.35 12.35 -2.34
C LYS A 257 0.97 10.97 -2.10
N SER A 258 1.45 10.31 -3.15
CA SER A 258 2.06 8.98 -3.01
C SER A 258 3.39 9.03 -2.27
N PHE A 259 4.19 10.06 -2.53
CA PHE A 259 5.45 10.26 -1.82
C PHE A 259 5.23 10.75 -0.39
N LEU A 260 4.26 11.64 -0.16
CA LEU A 260 3.90 12.11 1.19
C LEU A 260 3.43 10.95 2.08
N LEU A 261 2.57 10.06 1.57
CA LEU A 261 2.16 8.86 2.32
C LEU A 261 3.36 7.97 2.68
N LEU A 262 4.32 7.83 1.78
CA LEU A 262 5.55 7.08 2.06
C LEU A 262 6.37 7.75 3.17
N LEU A 263 6.49 9.08 3.13
CA LEU A 263 7.21 9.84 4.15
C LEU A 263 6.49 9.82 5.50
N ASP A 264 5.16 9.90 5.52
CA ASP A 264 4.33 9.74 6.73
C ASP A 264 4.60 8.39 7.38
N GLU A 265 4.55 7.28 6.63
CA GLU A 265 4.84 5.93 7.15
C GLU A 265 6.27 5.82 7.72
N LEU A 266 7.25 6.53 7.14
CA LEU A 266 8.61 6.56 7.64
C LEU A 266 8.70 7.38 8.93
N ILE A 267 8.10 8.57 8.96
CA ILE A 267 8.05 9.47 10.10
C ILE A 267 7.36 8.81 11.30
N GLU A 268 6.19 8.20 11.10
CA GLU A 268 5.47 7.48 12.16
C GLU A 268 6.33 6.39 12.81
N SER A 269 7.18 5.74 12.01
CA SER A 269 8.07 4.70 12.52
C SER A 269 9.29 5.20 13.29
N THR A 270 9.53 6.51 13.30
CA THR A 270 10.57 7.09 14.16
C THR A 270 10.11 7.22 15.61
N HIS A 271 8.79 7.26 15.86
CA HIS A 271 8.21 7.54 17.17
C HIS A 271 8.63 8.89 17.78
N ILE A 272 9.23 9.79 16.98
CA ILE A 272 9.63 11.14 17.35
C ILE A 272 8.60 12.14 16.81
N PRO A 273 8.01 13.00 17.65
CA PRO A 273 7.05 13.99 17.20
C PRO A 273 7.72 15.11 16.42
N GLU A 274 6.98 15.78 15.54
CA GLU A 274 7.41 17.05 14.93
C GLU A 274 7.52 18.16 15.98
N ALA A 275 6.50 18.24 16.83
CA ALA A 275 6.35 19.21 17.91
C ALA A 275 6.11 18.47 19.23
N GLY A 276 7.01 18.69 20.18
CA GLY A 276 7.01 18.03 21.48
C GLY A 276 8.43 17.86 22.00
N ASP A 277 8.55 17.42 23.25
CA ASP A 277 9.84 17.15 23.87
C ASP A 277 10.47 15.89 23.26
N LEU A 278 11.77 15.96 22.99
CA LEU A 278 12.55 14.77 22.66
C LEU A 278 12.66 13.87 23.90
N PRO A 279 12.73 12.54 23.74
CA PRO A 279 13.01 11.64 24.86
C PRO A 279 14.26 12.04 25.65
N ASP A 280 14.15 11.98 26.98
CA ASP A 280 15.24 12.36 27.91
C ASP A 280 16.52 11.56 27.64
N GLU A 281 16.40 10.34 27.09
CA GLU A 281 17.49 9.46 26.72
C GLU A 281 18.44 10.07 25.69
N PHE A 282 17.99 11.06 24.89
CA PHE A 282 18.85 11.83 23.98
C PHE A 282 19.67 12.92 24.67
N GLN A 283 19.34 13.28 25.92
CA GLN A 283 20.05 14.29 26.73
C GLN A 283 20.19 15.67 26.07
N THR A 284 19.28 16.02 25.16
CA THR A 284 19.30 17.32 24.49
C THR A 284 18.64 18.41 25.33
N GLY A 285 17.63 18.06 26.14
CA GLY A 285 16.79 19.03 26.87
C GLY A 285 16.00 19.96 25.94
N GLN A 286 15.79 19.56 24.68
CA GLN A 286 15.16 20.36 23.63
C GLN A 286 13.89 19.69 23.10
N THR A 287 13.00 20.51 22.55
CA THR A 287 11.89 20.04 21.70
C THR A 287 12.42 19.62 20.34
N SER A 288 11.73 18.67 19.68
CA SER A 288 12.07 18.20 18.33
C SER A 288 12.21 19.35 17.34
N ASN A 289 11.24 20.27 17.32
CA ASN A 289 11.24 21.41 16.41
C ASN A 289 12.45 22.34 16.62
N ASN A 290 12.82 22.61 17.87
CA ASN A 290 13.99 23.43 18.18
C ASN A 290 15.28 22.74 17.73
N TYR A 291 15.42 21.45 18.05
CA TYR A 291 16.59 20.66 17.68
C TYR A 291 16.76 20.56 16.16
N PHE A 292 15.69 20.21 15.42
CA PHE A 292 15.72 20.12 13.96
C PHE A 292 16.03 21.48 13.32
N SER A 293 15.46 22.57 13.83
CA SER A 293 15.74 23.92 13.33
C SER A 293 17.20 24.36 13.53
N GLN A 294 17.81 24.03 14.68
CA GLN A 294 19.22 24.30 14.94
C GLN A 294 20.14 23.46 14.06
N THR A 295 19.80 22.17 13.90
CA THR A 295 20.55 21.24 13.06
C THR A 295 20.52 21.68 11.60
N LYS A 296 19.37 22.15 11.10
CA LYS A 296 19.22 22.67 9.74
C LYS A 296 20.18 23.80 9.41
N ARG A 297 20.38 24.74 10.35
CA ARG A 297 21.28 25.89 10.15
C ARG A 297 22.77 25.52 10.18
N SER A 298 23.10 24.42 10.85
CA SER A 298 24.48 24.01 11.13
C SER A 298 24.98 22.87 10.26
N THR A 299 24.12 22.24 9.45
CA THR A 299 24.52 21.07 8.64
C THR A 299 24.20 21.23 7.15
N TRP A 300 25.20 20.91 6.35
CA TRP A 300 25.13 20.68 4.90
C TRP A 300 24.19 19.51 4.51
N LEU A 301 23.63 18.82 5.50
CA LEU A 301 22.67 17.73 5.33
C LEU A 301 21.38 18.20 4.62
N PHE A 302 21.02 19.49 4.75
CA PHE A 302 19.74 20.05 4.31
C PHE A 302 19.84 21.02 3.12
N SER A 303 21.00 21.15 2.47
CA SER A 303 21.17 22.00 1.28
C SER A 303 20.96 21.20 -0.01
N PHE A 304 20.08 21.67 -0.90
CA PHE A 304 19.73 21.03 -2.17
C PHE A 304 20.13 21.95 -3.35
N ASP A 305 21.09 21.54 -4.18
CA ASP A 305 21.35 22.16 -5.51
C ASP A 305 21.18 21.07 -6.58
N LEU A 306 19.91 20.78 -6.86
CA LEU A 306 19.41 19.57 -7.51
C LEU A 306 19.86 19.44 -8.95
N SER A 307 19.54 20.44 -9.77
CA SER A 307 19.87 20.47 -11.19
C SER A 307 21.37 20.31 -11.46
N LYS A 308 22.23 20.92 -10.63
CA LYS A 308 23.69 20.77 -10.78
C LYS A 308 24.17 19.39 -10.36
N THR A 309 23.62 18.81 -9.30
CA THR A 309 24.05 17.47 -8.86
C THR A 309 23.61 16.39 -9.83
N GLU A 310 22.35 16.39 -10.29
CA GLU A 310 21.87 15.40 -11.26
C GLU A 310 22.68 15.44 -12.56
N LYS A 311 22.94 16.64 -13.08
CA LYS A 311 23.76 16.81 -14.28
C LYS A 311 25.20 16.30 -14.06
N LYS A 312 25.81 16.59 -12.91
CA LYS A 312 27.17 16.10 -12.59
C LYS A 312 27.24 14.57 -12.52
N ILE A 313 26.23 13.94 -11.91
CA ILE A 313 26.17 12.47 -11.83
C ILE A 313 25.98 11.88 -13.22
N PHE A 314 25.10 12.47 -14.03
CA PHE A 314 24.93 12.09 -15.43
C PHE A 314 26.26 12.19 -16.21
N GLU A 315 26.96 13.33 -16.11
CA GLU A 315 28.25 13.56 -16.78
C GLU A 315 29.32 12.58 -16.32
N TYR A 316 29.33 12.21 -15.04
CA TYR A 316 30.24 11.21 -14.49
C TYR A 316 29.99 9.81 -15.07
N GLU A 317 28.74 9.34 -15.04
CA GLU A 317 28.35 8.03 -15.58
C GLU A 317 28.64 7.96 -17.09
N LEU A 318 28.35 9.05 -17.80
CA LEU A 318 28.62 9.21 -19.22
C LEU A 318 30.13 9.12 -19.53
N SER A 319 30.96 9.86 -18.79
CA SER A 319 32.41 9.85 -18.96
C SER A 319 33.02 8.47 -18.67
N SER A 320 32.49 7.77 -17.67
CA SER A 320 32.90 6.40 -17.30
C SER A 320 32.61 5.37 -18.40
N LEU A 321 31.48 5.52 -19.11
CA LEU A 321 31.16 4.70 -20.29
C LEU A 321 32.03 5.07 -21.49
N GLN A 322 32.22 6.36 -21.77
CA GLN A 322 33.02 6.80 -22.92
C GLN A 322 34.48 6.35 -22.85
N ALA A 323 35.06 6.29 -21.65
CA ALA A 323 36.41 5.75 -21.43
C ALA A 323 36.55 4.25 -21.82
N TYR A 324 35.44 3.51 -21.96
CA TYR A 324 35.42 2.08 -22.26
C TYR A 324 35.42 1.73 -23.76
N PHE A 325 35.09 2.68 -24.65
CA PHE A 325 34.85 2.40 -26.08
C PHE A 325 36.14 2.19 -26.92
N GLN A 326 37.28 1.86 -26.31
CA GLN A 326 38.57 1.72 -27.01
C GLN A 326 38.77 0.38 -27.75
N ARG A 327 37.91 -0.62 -27.53
CA ARG A 327 37.85 -1.88 -28.30
C ARG A 327 36.40 -2.09 -28.71
N GLN A 328 36.14 -2.67 -29.88
CA GLN A 328 34.78 -2.79 -30.44
C GLN A 328 34.35 -4.26 -30.51
N ASN A 329 33.69 -4.75 -29.46
CA ASN A 329 32.78 -5.88 -29.57
C ASN A 329 31.33 -5.37 -29.76
N LEU A 330 30.42 -6.25 -30.15
CA LEU A 330 29.02 -5.87 -30.45
C LEU A 330 28.30 -5.23 -29.27
N LEU A 331 28.63 -5.67 -28.05
CA LEU A 331 28.08 -5.11 -26.81
C LEU A 331 28.55 -3.66 -26.64
N GLN A 332 29.84 -3.40 -26.81
CA GLN A 332 30.44 -2.07 -26.77
C GLN A 332 29.84 -1.13 -27.81
N ILE A 333 29.64 -1.60 -29.05
CA ILE A 333 28.98 -0.83 -30.11
C ILE A 333 27.53 -0.49 -29.71
N SER A 334 26.79 -1.43 -29.14
CA SER A 334 25.41 -1.17 -28.69
C SER A 334 25.34 -0.15 -27.54
N PHE A 335 26.30 -0.21 -26.61
CA PHE A 335 26.40 0.74 -25.50
C PHE A 335 26.78 2.13 -26.01
N GLU A 336 27.74 2.23 -26.93
CA GLU A 336 28.18 3.47 -27.56
C GLU A 336 27.02 4.14 -28.32
N ASN A 337 26.31 3.38 -29.15
CA ASN A 337 25.15 3.86 -29.89
C ASN A 337 24.05 4.37 -28.95
N THR A 338 23.72 3.61 -27.91
CA THR A 338 22.70 4.03 -26.93
C THR A 338 23.11 5.30 -26.21
N THR A 339 24.38 5.40 -25.82
CA THR A 339 24.95 6.58 -25.16
C THR A 339 24.90 7.81 -26.07
N SER A 340 25.25 7.65 -27.36
CA SER A 340 25.20 8.72 -28.36
C SER A 340 23.77 9.22 -28.59
N LEU A 341 22.78 8.33 -28.66
CA LEU A 341 21.37 8.69 -28.80
C LEU A 341 20.85 9.48 -27.60
N ILE A 342 21.25 9.10 -26.38
CA ILE A 342 20.95 9.85 -25.15
C ILE A 342 21.56 11.26 -25.20
N GLN A 343 22.82 11.37 -25.62
CA GLN A 343 23.49 12.67 -25.76
C GLN A 343 22.82 13.56 -26.80
N SER A 344 22.41 12.98 -27.94
CA SER A 344 21.69 13.70 -28.99
C SER A 344 20.37 14.25 -28.48
N GLU A 345 19.57 13.43 -27.79
CA GLU A 345 18.29 13.86 -27.21
C GLU A 345 18.48 14.98 -26.16
N ILE A 346 19.45 14.85 -25.26
CA ILE A 346 19.75 15.89 -24.27
C ILE A 346 20.16 17.20 -24.95
N THR A 347 20.98 17.13 -26.01
CA THR A 347 21.43 18.32 -26.75
C THR A 347 20.27 19.01 -27.46
N GLU A 348 19.38 18.23 -28.09
CA GLU A 348 18.18 18.75 -28.74
C GLU A 348 17.24 19.42 -27.72
N ARG A 349 17.00 18.78 -26.57
CA ARG A 349 16.20 19.36 -25.48
C ARG A 349 16.78 20.65 -24.93
N LEU A 350 18.10 20.71 -24.72
CA LEU A 350 18.78 21.94 -24.29
C LEU A 350 18.62 23.05 -25.34
N ALA A 351 18.74 22.73 -26.63
CA ALA A 351 18.53 23.69 -27.71
C ALA A 351 17.08 24.22 -27.74
N ASN A 352 16.10 23.38 -27.37
CA ASN A 352 14.68 23.71 -27.30
C ASN A 352 14.25 24.34 -25.96
N ASN A 353 15.16 24.54 -25.00
CA ASN A 353 14.87 24.96 -23.62
C ASN A 353 13.84 24.07 -22.90
N GLU A 354 13.89 22.76 -23.15
CA GLU A 354 13.04 21.77 -22.47
C GLU A 354 13.66 21.33 -21.14
N GLU A 355 12.83 21.02 -20.14
CA GLU A 355 13.29 20.43 -18.89
C GLU A 355 13.81 19.00 -19.14
N ILE A 356 14.93 18.68 -18.50
CA ILE A 356 15.62 17.39 -18.66
C ILE A 356 15.61 16.64 -17.35
N ASP A 357 14.95 15.47 -17.36
CA ASP A 357 15.04 14.49 -16.28
C ASP A 357 16.36 13.70 -16.43
N TYR A 358 17.47 14.32 -16.00
CA TYR A 358 18.79 13.69 -16.03
C TYR A 358 18.83 12.36 -15.26
N ARG A 359 17.95 12.17 -14.27
CA ARG A 359 17.89 10.95 -13.46
C ARG A 359 17.46 9.74 -14.27
N PHE A 360 16.49 9.88 -15.17
CA PHE A 360 16.10 8.78 -16.07
C PHE A 360 17.28 8.31 -16.93
N TYR A 361 17.99 9.25 -17.58
CA TYR A 361 19.16 8.93 -18.41
C TYR A 361 20.32 8.38 -17.59
N THR A 362 20.56 8.93 -16.41
CA THR A 362 21.59 8.45 -15.47
C THR A 362 21.35 6.99 -15.11
N ARG A 363 20.10 6.58 -14.87
CA ARG A 363 19.76 5.19 -14.53
C ARG A 363 20.03 4.22 -15.69
N ILE A 364 19.80 4.65 -16.94
CA ILE A 364 20.20 3.89 -18.12
C ILE A 364 21.73 3.74 -18.15
N LEU A 365 22.48 4.85 -18.08
CA LEU A 365 23.94 4.82 -18.13
C LEU A 365 24.55 3.98 -16.99
N HIS A 366 23.99 4.09 -15.79
CA HIS A 366 24.43 3.30 -14.63
C HIS A 366 24.26 1.80 -14.87
N ASN A 367 23.10 1.36 -15.39
CA ASN A 367 22.88 -0.04 -15.72
C ASN A 367 23.84 -0.52 -16.83
N LEU A 368 24.13 0.33 -17.83
CA LEU A 368 25.14 0.01 -18.85
C LEU A 368 26.55 -0.13 -18.23
N ASN A 369 26.91 0.71 -17.26
CA ASN A 369 28.18 0.63 -16.53
C ASN A 369 28.30 -0.65 -15.68
N ILE A 370 27.20 -1.09 -15.05
CA ILE A 370 27.15 -2.39 -14.36
C ILE A 370 27.38 -3.52 -15.38
N LEU A 371 26.65 -3.51 -16.50
CA LEU A 371 26.70 -4.57 -17.51
C LEU A 371 28.02 -4.61 -18.29
N LYS A 372 28.73 -3.49 -18.35
CA LYS A 372 30.12 -3.42 -18.81
C LYS A 372 31.05 -4.29 -17.96
N SER A 373 30.82 -4.33 -16.64
CA SER A 373 31.65 -5.08 -15.70
C SER A 373 31.16 -6.52 -15.53
N ASP A 374 29.84 -6.72 -15.55
CA ASP A 374 29.18 -8.02 -15.45
C ASP A 374 27.98 -8.10 -16.41
N HIS A 375 28.23 -8.62 -17.61
CA HIS A 375 27.22 -8.74 -18.67
C HIS A 375 26.09 -9.74 -18.34
N LEU A 376 26.23 -10.55 -17.29
CA LEU A 376 25.22 -11.50 -16.84
C LEU A 376 24.39 -10.99 -15.65
N ASN A 377 24.65 -9.76 -15.17
CA ASN A 377 23.89 -9.17 -14.09
C ASN A 377 22.39 -9.13 -14.43
N SER A 378 21.58 -9.90 -13.70
CA SER A 378 20.14 -10.01 -13.97
C SER A 378 19.39 -8.74 -13.57
N GLU A 379 19.75 -8.13 -12.44
CA GLU A 379 19.08 -6.93 -11.93
C GLU A 379 19.24 -5.74 -12.90
N ALA A 380 20.45 -5.47 -13.39
CA ALA A 380 20.69 -4.39 -14.34
C ALA A 380 20.01 -4.61 -15.69
N ARG A 381 19.89 -5.87 -16.15
CA ARG A 381 19.15 -6.22 -17.38
C ARG A 381 17.65 -6.03 -17.20
N GLU A 382 17.09 -6.52 -16.10
CA GLU A 382 15.66 -6.36 -15.78
C GLU A 382 15.30 -4.88 -15.64
N ASP A 383 16.16 -4.08 -15.01
CA ASP A 383 15.94 -2.65 -14.87
C ASP A 383 15.98 -1.92 -16.22
N LEU A 384 16.92 -2.27 -17.12
CA LEU A 384 16.93 -1.74 -18.49
C LEU A 384 15.69 -2.13 -19.29
N ILE A 385 15.22 -3.38 -19.17
CA ILE A 385 13.97 -3.82 -19.81
C ILE A 385 12.80 -3.00 -19.31
N PHE A 386 12.71 -2.78 -17.99
CA PHE A 386 11.67 -1.96 -17.39
C PHE A 386 11.73 -0.50 -17.87
N LEU A 387 12.92 0.11 -17.91
CA LEU A 387 13.13 1.46 -18.42
C LEU A 387 12.76 1.57 -19.91
N ALA A 388 13.07 0.56 -20.73
CA ALA A 388 12.70 0.51 -22.13
C ALA A 388 11.17 0.42 -22.33
N GLN A 389 10.50 -0.43 -21.56
CA GLN A 389 9.03 -0.53 -21.57
C GLN A 389 8.38 0.80 -21.21
N TYR A 390 8.93 1.50 -20.22
CA TYR A 390 8.43 2.80 -19.81
C TYR A 390 8.69 3.88 -20.88
N ALA A 391 9.89 3.92 -21.45
CA ALA A 391 10.26 4.83 -22.54
C ALA A 391 9.37 4.67 -23.77
N SER A 392 8.97 3.44 -24.10
CA SER A 392 8.04 3.17 -25.21
C SER A 392 6.67 3.82 -25.03
N GLY A 393 6.24 4.07 -23.79
CA GLY A 393 4.94 4.66 -23.48
C GLY A 393 5.00 6.16 -23.16
N ALA A 394 6.20 6.73 -22.98
CA ALA A 394 6.38 8.11 -22.57
C ALA A 394 6.49 9.04 -23.79
N PRO A 395 5.62 10.06 -23.92
CA PRO A 395 5.73 11.06 -25.00
C PRO A 395 6.96 11.95 -24.83
N SER A 396 7.50 12.02 -23.62
CA SER A 396 8.63 12.83 -23.21
C SER A 396 9.96 12.09 -23.31
N ILE A 397 10.08 11.02 -24.10
CA ILE A 397 11.37 10.37 -24.44
C ILE A 397 11.38 10.12 -25.94
N SER A 398 12.52 10.38 -26.60
CA SER A 398 12.62 10.14 -28.03
C SER A 398 12.48 8.64 -28.35
N LYS A 399 11.81 8.33 -29.46
CA LYS A 399 11.76 6.95 -29.99
C LYS A 399 13.16 6.41 -30.32
N GLN A 400 14.11 7.30 -30.56
CA GLN A 400 15.50 6.97 -30.85
C GLN A 400 16.20 6.40 -29.61
N VAL A 401 16.09 7.06 -28.44
CA VAL A 401 16.64 6.53 -27.18
C VAL A 401 16.03 5.19 -26.82
N PHE A 402 14.70 5.04 -26.95
CA PHE A 402 14.05 3.73 -26.80
C PHE A 402 14.65 2.67 -27.73
N GLY A 403 14.83 3.00 -29.02
CA GLY A 403 15.43 2.11 -30.00
C GLY A 403 16.84 1.67 -29.63
N GLY A 404 17.67 2.60 -29.13
CA GLY A 404 19.01 2.29 -28.63
C GLY A 404 19.01 1.29 -27.47
N ILE A 405 18.16 1.53 -26.47
CA ILE A 405 18.01 0.62 -25.32
C ILE A 405 17.53 -0.77 -25.79
N ALA A 406 16.55 -0.83 -26.69
CA ALA A 406 16.01 -2.08 -27.22
C ALA A 406 17.07 -2.90 -27.99
N VAL A 407 17.91 -2.25 -28.81
CA VAL A 407 19.04 -2.91 -29.49
C VAL A 407 20.03 -3.46 -28.47
N THR A 408 20.37 -2.69 -27.44
CA THR A 408 21.28 -3.13 -26.37
C THR A 408 20.75 -4.36 -25.63
N ILE A 409 19.46 -4.39 -25.29
CA ILE A 409 18.80 -5.55 -24.69
C ILE A 409 18.88 -6.76 -25.64
N GLY A 410 18.65 -6.56 -26.94
CA GLY A 410 18.77 -7.61 -27.96
C GLY A 410 20.18 -8.22 -28.00
N VAL A 411 21.22 -7.39 -28.02
CA VAL A 411 22.61 -7.85 -28.01
C VAL A 411 22.94 -8.59 -26.71
N LEU A 412 22.49 -8.11 -25.55
CA LEU A 412 22.67 -8.79 -24.26
C LEU A 412 22.05 -10.19 -24.23
N LEU A 413 20.85 -10.35 -24.80
CA LEU A 413 20.18 -11.66 -24.90
C LEU A 413 20.97 -12.63 -25.80
N ILE A 414 21.54 -12.14 -26.89
CA ILE A 414 22.37 -12.96 -27.78
C ILE A 414 23.66 -13.38 -27.07
N VAL A 415 24.34 -12.47 -26.38
CA VAL A 415 25.56 -12.79 -25.60
C VAL A 415 25.25 -13.82 -24.50
N ALA A 416 24.14 -13.65 -23.78
CA ALA A 416 23.71 -14.61 -22.75
C ALA A 416 23.34 -15.98 -23.36
N SER A 417 22.71 -16.00 -24.54
CA SER A 417 22.39 -17.23 -25.26
C SER A 417 23.64 -17.97 -25.72
N ILE A 418 24.63 -17.27 -26.28
CA ILE A 418 25.92 -17.85 -26.68
C ILE A 418 26.69 -18.34 -25.44
N GLY A 419 26.69 -17.58 -24.34
CA GLY A 419 27.31 -18.01 -23.08
C GLY A 419 26.66 -19.27 -22.49
N CYS A 420 25.32 -19.33 -22.50
CA CYS A 420 24.57 -20.52 -22.08
C CYS A 420 24.85 -21.71 -23.01
N LEU A 421 24.98 -21.46 -24.31
CA LEU A 421 25.32 -22.45 -25.32
C LEU A 421 26.74 -22.99 -25.10
N VAL A 422 27.75 -22.14 -24.90
CA VAL A 422 29.13 -22.58 -24.57
C VAL A 422 29.16 -23.37 -23.25
N ALA A 423 28.39 -22.96 -22.24
CA ALA A 423 28.28 -23.68 -20.97
C ALA A 423 27.57 -25.04 -21.13
N THR A 424 26.58 -25.16 -22.02
CA THR A 424 25.84 -26.39 -22.27
C THR A 424 26.50 -27.31 -23.29
N CYS A 425 27.32 -26.81 -24.24
CA CYS A 425 28.04 -27.66 -25.19
C CYS A 425 29.29 -28.35 -24.58
N PHE A 426 29.63 -28.09 -23.31
CA PHE A 426 30.48 -29.01 -22.53
C PHE A 426 29.75 -30.32 -22.17
N ILE A 427 28.42 -30.36 -22.33
CA ILE A 427 27.57 -31.54 -22.25
C ILE A 427 27.11 -31.83 -23.69
N GLY A 428 28.01 -32.44 -24.47
CA GLY A 428 27.94 -32.50 -25.94
C GLY A 428 26.58 -32.88 -26.52
N SER A 429 26.02 -32.01 -27.36
CA SER A 429 24.87 -32.36 -28.21
C SER A 429 24.84 -31.52 -29.51
N PRO A 430 24.53 -32.13 -30.68
CA PRO A 430 24.50 -31.48 -32.00
C PRO A 430 23.40 -30.41 -32.17
N ILE A 431 22.50 -30.23 -31.20
CA ILE A 431 21.48 -29.16 -31.18
C ILE A 431 22.14 -27.76 -31.04
N CYS A 432 23.37 -27.69 -30.51
CA CYS A 432 24.16 -26.46 -30.40
C CYS A 432 24.40 -25.75 -31.76
N ALA A 433 24.56 -26.50 -32.86
CA ALA A 433 24.90 -25.92 -34.16
C ALA A 433 23.72 -25.14 -34.79
N LEU A 434 22.49 -25.60 -34.58
CA LEU A 434 21.28 -24.88 -35.00
C LEU A 434 21.03 -23.61 -34.19
N GLY A 435 21.33 -23.65 -32.87
CA GLY A 435 21.28 -22.46 -32.01
C GLY A 435 22.29 -21.38 -32.41
N ILE A 436 23.52 -21.78 -32.76
CA ILE A 436 24.56 -20.87 -33.30
C ILE A 436 24.10 -20.27 -34.63
N GLY A 437 23.50 -21.06 -35.52
CA GLY A 437 22.98 -20.60 -36.80
C GLY A 437 21.89 -19.54 -36.64
N ILE A 438 20.89 -19.81 -35.80
CA ILE A 438 19.77 -18.89 -35.52
C ILE A 438 20.30 -17.61 -34.84
N GLY A 439 21.18 -17.76 -33.84
CA GLY A 439 21.81 -16.65 -33.13
C GLY A 439 22.64 -15.76 -34.07
N MET A 440 23.42 -16.34 -34.97
CA MET A 440 24.20 -15.60 -35.98
C MET A 440 23.30 -14.93 -37.02
N THR A 441 22.20 -15.54 -37.47
CA THR A 441 21.24 -14.87 -38.37
C THR A 441 20.50 -13.71 -37.68
N LEU A 442 20.15 -13.83 -36.39
CA LEU A 442 19.59 -12.72 -35.61
C LEU A 442 20.61 -11.59 -35.44
N LEU A 443 21.88 -11.94 -35.21
CA LEU A 443 22.99 -10.99 -35.11
C LEU A 443 23.23 -10.27 -36.45
N GLN A 444 23.21 -11.00 -37.57
CA GLN A 444 23.41 -10.46 -38.91
C GLN A 444 22.24 -9.56 -39.35
N THR A 445 20.99 -9.94 -39.02
CA THR A 445 19.83 -9.08 -39.24
C THR A 445 19.81 -7.84 -38.34
N GLN A 446 20.20 -7.94 -37.06
CA GLN A 446 20.28 -6.77 -36.16
C GLN A 446 21.46 -5.84 -36.48
N ILE A 447 22.61 -6.35 -36.92
CA ILE A 447 23.78 -5.53 -37.30
C ILE A 447 23.51 -4.81 -38.62
N THR A 448 23.01 -5.51 -39.64
CA THR A 448 22.74 -4.89 -40.95
C THR A 448 21.58 -3.89 -40.87
N PHE A 449 20.52 -4.17 -40.11
CA PHE A 449 19.45 -3.18 -39.92
C PHE A 449 19.78 -2.11 -38.87
N GLY A 450 20.55 -2.42 -37.82
CA GLY A 450 20.94 -1.47 -36.77
C GLY A 450 21.94 -0.42 -37.24
N ILE A 451 22.89 -0.80 -38.11
CA ILE A 451 23.86 0.13 -38.72
C ILE A 451 23.19 0.95 -39.82
N VAL A 452 22.28 0.36 -40.61
CA VAL A 452 21.56 1.10 -41.65
C VAL A 452 20.49 2.03 -41.06
N SER A 453 19.83 1.67 -39.96
CA SER A 453 18.85 2.53 -39.27
C SER A 453 19.49 3.69 -38.49
N SER A 454 20.68 3.51 -37.93
CA SER A 454 21.41 4.59 -37.25
C SER A 454 22.01 5.62 -38.21
N LEU A 455 22.45 5.21 -39.41
CA LEU A 455 22.88 6.13 -40.46
C LEU A 455 21.71 6.82 -41.19
N SER A 456 20.57 6.15 -41.36
CA SER A 456 19.37 6.77 -41.97
C SER A 456 18.55 7.63 -41.00
N ALA A 457 18.70 7.47 -39.67
CA ALA A 457 18.07 8.36 -38.69
C ALA A 457 18.63 9.80 -38.69
N ILE A 458 19.84 10.02 -39.23
CA ILE A 458 20.42 11.36 -39.41
C ILE A 458 19.79 12.07 -40.63
N PHE A 459 19.15 11.33 -41.54
CA PHE A 459 18.49 11.86 -42.73
C PHE A 459 17.11 11.21 -42.98
N SER A 460 16.09 11.80 -42.36
CA SER A 460 14.66 11.68 -42.68
C SER A 460 13.87 10.46 -42.16
N SER A 461 12.79 10.80 -41.43
CA SER A 461 11.47 10.18 -41.39
C SER A 461 11.34 8.65 -41.42
N GLY A 462 11.27 8.08 -40.21
CA GLY A 462 10.20 7.18 -39.78
C GLY A 462 10.23 5.73 -40.27
N LEU A 463 10.53 4.79 -39.36
CA LEU A 463 10.01 3.42 -39.43
C LEU A 463 9.76 2.84 -38.02
N SER A 464 8.52 2.42 -37.80
CA SER A 464 8.02 1.73 -36.62
C SER A 464 8.47 0.27 -36.63
N PHE A 465 9.31 -0.17 -35.68
CA PHE A 465 9.91 -1.52 -35.71
C PHE A 465 9.32 -2.55 -34.72
N PHE A 466 8.32 -2.22 -33.91
CA PHE A 466 7.69 -3.24 -33.04
C PHE A 466 6.17 -3.25 -33.17
N GLY A 467 5.68 -4.09 -34.07
CA GLY A 467 4.36 -4.70 -33.96
C GLY A 467 4.50 -6.00 -33.19
N ILE A 468 4.00 -6.03 -31.95
CA ILE A 468 3.17 -7.10 -31.36
C ILE A 468 2.58 -6.49 -30.07
N ASN A 469 1.24 -6.49 -30.02
CA ASN A 469 0.36 -6.05 -28.92
C ASN A 469 0.09 -4.55 -28.78
N LYS A 470 -0.60 -3.96 -29.76
CA LYS A 470 -1.74 -3.04 -29.56
C LYS A 470 -2.41 -2.71 -30.91
N ILE A 471 -3.20 -3.65 -31.43
CA ILE A 471 -4.27 -3.34 -32.40
C ILE A 471 -5.60 -3.68 -31.75
N LYS A 472 -6.06 -2.75 -30.91
CA LYS A 472 -7.47 -2.38 -30.83
C LYS A 472 -7.50 -0.86 -30.68
N ASP A 473 -8.35 -0.26 -31.52
CA ASP A 473 -8.78 1.14 -31.50
C ASP A 473 -7.95 2.16 -32.31
N GLY A 474 -8.23 2.19 -33.62
CA GLY A 474 -8.90 3.35 -34.21
C GLY A 474 -8.04 4.49 -34.79
N LYS A 475 -7.70 4.37 -36.08
CA LYS A 475 -8.28 5.20 -37.17
C LYS A 475 -7.58 4.91 -38.51
N ARG A 476 -8.29 4.18 -39.38
CA ARG A 476 -8.08 4.18 -40.83
C ARG A 476 -8.24 5.60 -41.36
N LYS A 477 -7.27 6.09 -42.14
CA LYS A 477 -7.50 6.84 -43.39
C LYS A 477 -6.16 7.12 -44.10
N GLY A 478 -6.04 6.60 -45.33
CA GLY A 478 -5.21 7.21 -46.37
C GLY A 478 -3.89 6.54 -46.69
N LEU A 479 -3.91 5.35 -47.30
CA LEU A 479 -2.81 4.85 -48.15
C LEU A 479 -3.25 3.69 -49.08
N SER A 480 -4.51 3.72 -49.53
CA SER A 480 -5.09 2.68 -50.39
C SER A 480 -5.55 3.21 -51.76
N LYS A 481 -4.87 4.24 -52.30
CA LYS A 481 -5.21 4.78 -53.63
C LYS A 481 -4.04 4.95 -54.58
N GLU A 482 -2.84 4.45 -54.23
CA GLU A 482 -1.63 4.62 -55.04
C GLU A 482 -0.99 3.29 -55.50
N LEU A 483 -1.76 2.20 -55.51
CA LEU A 483 -1.32 0.89 -56.01
C LEU A 483 -2.23 0.31 -57.11
N VAL A 484 -3.04 1.14 -57.79
CA VAL A 484 -3.92 0.68 -58.88
C VAL A 484 -3.35 0.90 -60.28
N ASP A 485 -2.27 1.66 -60.46
CA ASP A 485 -1.70 1.87 -61.81
C ASP A 485 -0.22 1.48 -61.90
N ILE A 486 0.08 0.19 -61.99
CA ILE A 486 1.23 -0.32 -62.75
C ILE A 486 0.81 -1.61 -63.49
N PRO A 487 0.87 -1.66 -64.84
CA PRO A 487 0.40 -2.78 -65.63
C PRO A 487 1.33 -4.00 -65.56
N ILE A 488 0.71 -5.19 -65.53
CA ILE A 488 1.35 -6.50 -65.70
C ILE A 488 1.60 -6.72 -67.20
N ASN A 489 2.82 -7.11 -67.58
CA ASN A 489 3.03 -7.83 -68.84
C ASN A 489 4.07 -8.93 -68.64
N GLU A 490 3.60 -10.18 -68.71
CA GLU A 490 4.40 -11.40 -68.74
C GLU A 490 4.71 -11.81 -70.19
N THR A 491 5.74 -12.65 -70.33
CA THR A 491 6.14 -13.47 -71.49
C THR A 491 6.89 -12.72 -72.61
N SER A 492 7.93 -13.23 -73.28
CA SER A 492 8.42 -14.60 -73.49
C SER A 492 9.85 -14.59 -74.06
N LEU A 493 10.57 -15.69 -73.78
CA LEU A 493 11.54 -16.42 -74.63
C LEU A 493 12.47 -15.70 -75.64
N SER A 494 13.78 -16.00 -75.45
CA SER A 494 14.70 -16.67 -76.41
C SER A 494 15.95 -15.92 -76.89
N ALA A 495 17.00 -16.73 -77.02
CA ALA A 495 18.16 -16.61 -77.92
C ALA A 495 19.35 -15.70 -77.51
N VAL A 496 20.37 -16.37 -76.96
CA VAL A 496 21.82 -16.26 -77.31
C VAL A 496 21.97 -16.31 -78.86
N PRO A 497 22.92 -15.64 -79.57
CA PRO A 497 24.37 -15.66 -79.28
C PRO A 497 25.25 -14.42 -79.66
N ALA A 498 26.53 -14.54 -79.25
CA ALA A 498 27.78 -14.05 -79.84
C ALA A 498 27.98 -12.50 -79.90
N THR A 499 29.12 -11.94 -79.50
CA THR A 499 30.53 -12.37 -79.53
C THR A 499 31.30 -11.90 -78.31
#